data_AF-C4TCQ2-F1
#
_entry.id   AF-C4TCQ2-F1
#
_cell.length_a   1.000
_cell.length_b   1.000
_cell.length_c   1.000
_cell.angle_alpha   90.00
_cell.angle_beta   90.00
_cell.angle_gamma   90.00
#
_symmetry.space_group_name_H-M   'P 1'
#
loop_
_entity.id
_entity.type
_entity.pdbx_description
1 polymer ?
#
loop_
_entity_poly.entity_id
_entity_poly.type
_entity_poly.pdbx_seq_one_letter_code
_entity_poly.pdbx_strand_id
1 'polypeptide(L)'
;HTQAAAGAVGVIKTVMALEHGTAPRTLHADTPSTRVDWTKGAVRLLRSAQEWPDTGRPRRAAVSAFGISGTNAHVVLEQAPAQSVEESAGSANPPVDTPDVPLLLSARTSPALAEQAARTAQFLRSHPETDPAAAGWSLATTRAGHQHRAVVLGPDRAGLLDSLDALAIGTADPALVRGTTADSATGPVFVFPGQGSQWWGMGRELYDSSRVFRATVDDCADALGPYVDWSPVDLLRGEGDDPDVLHRADVVQPALFSTMVALAALWRSLGVEPGAVVG
;
A
#
# COMPACT_ATOMS: atom_id res chain seq x y z
N HIS A 1 -32.35 21.41 0.27
CA HIS A 1 -32.95 20.15 -0.20
C HIS A 1 -32.34 19.81 -1.56
N THR A 2 -31.59 18.71 -1.67
CA THR A 2 -30.82 18.32 -2.87
C THR A 2 -31.63 17.51 -3.88
N GLN A 3 -32.96 17.67 -3.88
CA GLN A 3 -33.89 17.02 -4.81
C GLN A 3 -33.65 15.49 -4.89
N ALA A 4 -33.32 14.96 -6.07
CA ALA A 4 -33.10 13.54 -6.30
C ALA A 4 -32.01 12.93 -5.38
N ALA A 5 -31.02 13.73 -4.95
CA ALA A 5 -29.96 13.27 -4.06
C ALA A 5 -30.33 13.36 -2.56
N ALA A 6 -31.50 13.86 -2.19
CA ALA A 6 -31.84 14.15 -0.80
C ALA A 6 -31.82 12.91 0.11
N GLY A 7 -32.33 11.77 -0.39
CA GLY A 7 -32.28 10.51 0.34
C GLY A 7 -30.84 10.05 0.60
N ALA A 8 -29.99 10.07 -0.44
CA ALA A 8 -28.59 9.68 -0.33
C ALA A 8 -27.79 10.59 0.61
N VAL A 9 -28.03 11.91 0.59
CA VAL A 9 -27.40 12.84 1.54
C VAL A 9 -27.83 12.53 2.99
N GLY A 10 -29.10 12.15 3.20
CA GLY A 10 -29.59 11.69 4.50
C GLY A 10 -28.89 10.41 4.97
N VAL A 11 -28.63 9.48 4.05
CA VAL A 11 -27.85 8.25 4.31
C VAL A 11 -26.41 8.60 4.68
N ILE A 12 -25.72 9.44 3.91
CA ILE A 12 -24.34 9.88 4.21
C ILE A 12 -24.26 10.51 5.60
N LYS A 13 -25.15 11.46 5.91
CA LYS A 13 -25.24 12.07 7.25
C LYS A 13 -25.35 11.01 8.34
N THR A 14 -26.20 10.00 8.13
CA THR A 14 -26.48 8.96 9.12
C THR A 14 -25.28 8.03 9.30
N VAL A 15 -24.61 7.63 8.21
CA VAL A 15 -23.38 6.82 8.27
C VAL A 15 -22.29 7.56 9.05
N MET A 16 -22.01 8.82 8.73
CA MET A 16 -21.03 9.63 9.47
C MET A 16 -21.39 9.76 10.95
N ALA A 17 -22.68 9.91 11.29
CA ALA A 17 -23.14 9.99 12.67
C ALA A 17 -22.97 8.68 13.44
N LEU A 18 -23.15 7.53 12.77
CA LEU A 18 -22.93 6.20 13.36
C LEU A 18 -21.43 5.95 13.61
N GLU A 19 -20.60 6.29 12.63
CA GLU A 19 -19.13 6.17 12.68
C GLU A 19 -18.53 7.01 13.80
N HIS A 20 -18.90 8.29 13.89
CA HIS A 20 -18.39 9.19 14.93
C HIS A 20 -19.18 9.12 16.25
N GLY A 21 -20.21 8.28 16.34
CA GLY A 21 -21.03 8.17 17.55
C GLY A 21 -21.68 9.47 18.01
N THR A 22 -21.96 10.40 17.09
CA THR A 22 -22.50 11.73 17.39
C THR A 22 -23.56 12.10 16.38
N ALA A 23 -24.77 12.40 16.85
CA ALA A 23 -25.86 12.90 16.02
C ALA A 23 -25.75 14.42 15.86
N PRO A 24 -25.57 14.95 14.64
CA PRO A 24 -25.39 16.39 14.44
C PRO A 24 -26.71 17.16 14.59
N ARG A 25 -26.60 18.43 14.99
CA ARG A 25 -27.76 19.32 15.14
C ARG A 25 -28.51 19.52 13.82
N THR A 26 -29.80 19.80 13.95
CA THR A 26 -30.65 20.33 12.88
C THR A 26 -30.64 21.85 12.96
N LEU A 27 -30.25 22.51 11.87
CA LEU A 27 -30.24 23.98 11.80
C LEU A 27 -31.67 24.54 11.76
N HIS A 28 -31.84 25.75 12.28
CA HIS A 28 -33.13 26.46 12.32
C HIS A 28 -34.25 25.73 13.06
N ALA A 29 -33.88 24.91 14.06
CA ALA A 29 -34.81 24.11 14.87
C ALA A 29 -35.00 24.67 16.30
N ASP A 30 -34.51 25.88 16.58
CA ASP A 30 -34.59 26.52 17.90
C ASP A 30 -36.04 26.77 18.31
N THR A 31 -36.83 27.34 17.40
CA THR A 31 -38.28 27.48 17.55
C THR A 31 -38.98 26.37 16.78
N PRO A 32 -39.59 25.38 17.46
CA PRO A 32 -40.25 24.26 16.79
C PRO A 32 -41.57 24.70 16.16
N SER A 33 -42.01 24.04 15.09
CA SER A 33 -43.27 24.36 14.40
C SER A 33 -44.48 24.21 15.32
N THR A 34 -45.39 25.18 15.32
CA THR A 34 -46.66 25.14 16.08
C THR A 34 -47.69 24.18 15.49
N ARG A 35 -47.43 23.63 14.29
CA ARG A 35 -48.32 22.67 13.61
C ARG A 35 -48.12 21.22 14.11
N VAL A 36 -47.18 20.98 15.01
CA VAL A 36 -46.87 19.67 15.60
C VAL A 36 -46.99 19.78 17.11
N ASP A 37 -47.68 18.83 17.74
CA ASP A 37 -47.74 18.71 19.21
C ASP A 37 -46.49 17.97 19.71
N TRP A 38 -45.42 18.72 19.99
CA TRP A 38 -44.14 18.19 20.48
C TRP A 38 -44.18 17.67 21.92
N THR A 39 -45.28 17.92 22.66
CA THR A 39 -45.42 17.43 24.04
C THR A 39 -45.85 15.98 24.10
N LYS A 40 -46.35 15.44 22.99
CA LYS A 40 -46.81 14.05 22.87
C LYS A 40 -45.81 13.22 22.05
N GLY A 41 -45.59 11.98 22.50
CA GLY A 41 -44.72 11.02 21.81
C GLY A 41 -43.27 11.04 22.28
N ALA A 42 -42.43 10.28 21.58
CA ALA A 42 -41.02 10.04 21.95
C ALA A 42 -40.02 10.73 21.00
N VAL A 43 -40.45 11.78 20.28
CA VAL A 43 -39.63 12.46 19.26
C VAL A 43 -39.13 13.81 19.78
N ARG A 44 -37.84 14.08 19.62
CA ARG A 44 -37.21 15.36 19.99
C ARG A 44 -36.32 15.86 18.87
N LEU A 45 -36.38 17.18 18.60
CA LEU A 45 -35.48 17.83 17.65
C LEU A 45 -34.06 17.93 18.24
N LEU A 46 -33.06 17.58 17.43
CA LEU A 46 -31.66 17.78 17.77
C LEU A 46 -31.26 19.24 17.57
N ARG A 47 -31.39 20.09 18.60
CA ARG A 47 -31.01 21.52 18.55
C ARG A 47 -29.50 21.76 18.72
N SER A 48 -28.82 20.82 19.36
CA SER A 48 -27.36 20.75 19.48
C SER A 48 -26.88 19.37 19.01
N ALA A 49 -25.57 19.25 18.75
CA ALA A 49 -24.98 17.94 18.55
C ALA A 49 -25.15 17.12 19.84
N GLN A 50 -25.42 15.83 19.70
CA GLN A 50 -25.65 14.92 20.82
C GLN A 50 -24.80 13.68 20.62
N GLU A 51 -24.04 13.31 21.65
CA GLU A 51 -23.40 12.00 21.69
C GLU A 51 -24.46 10.90 21.63
N TRP A 52 -24.14 9.84 20.90
CA TRP A 52 -25.02 8.69 20.80
C TRP A 52 -24.87 7.85 22.06
N PRO A 53 -25.94 7.62 22.83
CA PRO A 53 -25.84 6.88 24.08
C PRO A 53 -25.36 5.45 23.82
N ASP A 54 -24.41 5.00 24.62
CA ASP A 54 -24.08 3.58 24.68
C ASP A 54 -25.21 2.86 25.44
N THR A 55 -25.82 1.89 24.76
CA THR A 55 -26.94 1.10 25.28
C THR A 55 -26.62 -0.39 25.30
N GLY A 56 -25.36 -0.78 25.04
CA GLY A 56 -24.94 -2.17 24.85
C GLY A 56 -25.52 -2.81 23.58
N ARG A 57 -26.05 -2.01 22.64
CA ARG A 57 -26.61 -2.46 21.37
C ARG A 57 -26.06 -1.60 20.22
N PRO A 58 -25.97 -2.15 19.00
CA PRO A 58 -25.59 -1.37 17.83
C PRO A 58 -26.48 -0.13 17.67
N ARG A 59 -25.85 1.01 17.39
CA ARG A 59 -26.57 2.26 17.10
C ARG A 59 -27.39 2.08 15.83
N ARG A 60 -28.64 2.58 15.84
CA ARG A 60 -29.55 2.49 14.70
C ARG A 60 -30.22 3.82 14.43
N ALA A 61 -30.33 4.18 13.16
CA ALA A 61 -31.11 5.33 12.71
C ALA A 61 -31.86 5.02 11.44
N ALA A 62 -32.85 5.84 11.13
CA ALA A 62 -33.62 5.70 9.91
C ALA A 62 -33.58 6.98 9.07
N VAL A 63 -33.61 6.80 7.75
CA VAL A 63 -33.70 7.87 6.76
C VAL A 63 -35.01 7.70 5.99
N SER A 64 -35.84 8.73 6.03
CA SER A 64 -37.08 8.80 5.25
C SER A 64 -36.94 9.79 4.10
N ALA A 65 -37.44 9.43 2.92
CA ALA A 65 -37.55 10.32 1.77
C ALA A 65 -38.95 10.23 1.18
N PHE A 66 -39.57 11.40 0.97
CA PHE A 66 -40.95 11.51 0.47
C PHE A 66 -40.94 12.35 -0.81
N GLY A 67 -41.16 11.71 -1.95
CA GLY A 67 -41.18 12.36 -3.25
C GLY A 67 -42.49 13.08 -3.51
N ILE A 68 -42.44 14.15 -4.33
CA ILE A 68 -43.63 14.93 -4.69
C ILE A 68 -44.70 14.11 -5.44
N SER A 69 -44.29 13.03 -6.12
CA SER A 69 -45.19 12.06 -6.76
C SER A 69 -45.99 11.22 -5.75
N GLY A 70 -45.68 11.30 -4.45
CA GLY A 70 -46.25 10.45 -3.40
C GLY A 70 -45.47 9.15 -3.15
N THR A 71 -44.38 8.89 -3.89
CA THR A 71 -43.51 7.74 -3.63
C THR A 71 -42.64 7.97 -2.41
N ASN A 72 -42.68 7.02 -1.47
CA ASN A 72 -41.99 7.11 -0.19
C ASN A 72 -40.95 5.99 -0.05
N ALA A 73 -39.79 6.31 0.52
CA ALA A 73 -38.77 5.34 0.90
C ALA A 73 -38.36 5.54 2.36
N HIS A 74 -38.11 4.43 3.05
CA HIS A 74 -37.65 4.42 4.43
C HIS A 74 -36.56 3.34 4.58
N VAL A 75 -35.39 3.74 5.05
CA VAL A 75 -34.24 2.85 5.23
C VAL A 75 -33.79 2.92 6.68
N VAL A 76 -33.54 1.75 7.28
CA VAL A 76 -32.95 1.61 8.61
C VAL A 76 -31.47 1.27 8.43
N LEU A 77 -30.60 2.02 9.09
CA LEU A 77 -29.16 1.83 9.12
C LEU A 77 -28.74 1.38 10.51
N GLU A 78 -27.79 0.47 10.57
CA GLU A 78 -27.21 -0.06 11.79
C GLU A 78 -25.69 0.13 11.75
N GLN A 79 -25.09 0.45 12.89
CA GLN A 79 -23.65 0.50 13.08
C GLN A 79 -23.00 -0.82 12.66
N ALA A 80 -21.89 -0.75 11.91
CA ALA A 80 -21.13 -1.94 11.54
C ALA A 80 -20.60 -2.67 12.80
N PRO A 81 -20.48 -4.01 12.76
CA PRO A 81 -19.80 -4.76 13.81
C PRO A 81 -18.39 -4.21 14.06
N ALA A 82 -17.93 -4.24 15.32
CA ALA A 82 -16.55 -3.90 15.63
C ALA A 82 -15.63 -4.88 14.90
N GLN A 83 -14.75 -4.36 14.03
CA GLN A 83 -13.69 -5.17 13.45
C GLN A 83 -12.60 -5.34 14.51
N SER A 84 -12.31 -6.59 14.89
CA SER A 84 -11.11 -6.91 15.66
C SER A 84 -9.89 -6.59 14.80
N VAL A 85 -9.10 -5.63 15.26
CA VAL A 85 -7.85 -5.19 14.60
C VAL A 85 -6.87 -6.37 14.40
N GLU A 86 -7.05 -7.46 15.16
CA GLU A 86 -6.25 -8.68 15.13
C GLU A 86 -6.35 -9.48 13.82
N GLU A 87 -7.43 -9.40 13.04
CA GLU A 87 -7.56 -10.19 11.80
C GLU A 87 -6.76 -9.63 10.61
N SER A 88 -6.36 -8.36 10.65
CA SER A 88 -5.61 -7.70 9.56
C SER A 88 -4.09 -7.78 9.73
N ALA A 89 -3.61 -8.20 10.91
CA ALA A 89 -2.20 -8.36 11.23
C ALA A 89 -1.73 -9.82 11.04
N GLY A 90 -2.21 -10.47 9.97
CA GLY A 90 -1.59 -11.71 9.52
C GLY A 90 -0.11 -11.44 9.30
N SER A 91 0.73 -12.05 10.14
CA SER A 91 2.19 -12.01 10.08
C SER A 91 2.68 -12.65 8.77
N ALA A 92 2.47 -11.95 7.66
CA ALA A 92 3.18 -12.21 6.43
C ALA A 92 4.56 -11.61 6.63
N ASN A 93 5.53 -12.43 7.03
CA ASN A 93 6.93 -12.04 6.94
C ASN A 93 7.19 -11.68 5.47
N PRO A 94 7.60 -10.45 5.16
CA PRO A 94 7.86 -10.08 3.79
C PRO A 94 8.98 -10.95 3.22
N PRO A 95 8.95 -11.26 1.91
CA PRO A 95 10.02 -12.06 1.28
C PRO A 95 11.38 -11.37 1.33
N VAL A 96 11.39 -10.03 1.49
CA VAL A 96 12.58 -9.19 1.69
C VAL A 96 12.34 -8.27 2.88
N ASP A 97 13.26 -8.30 3.85
CA ASP A 97 13.32 -7.37 4.97
C ASP A 97 14.18 -6.16 4.57
N THR A 98 13.55 -5.15 3.99
CA THR A 98 14.21 -3.89 3.59
C THR A 98 13.70 -2.75 4.43
N PRO A 99 14.56 -1.78 4.83
CA PRO A 99 14.09 -0.58 5.49
C PRO A 99 13.23 0.28 4.55
N ASP A 100 13.42 0.17 3.23
CA ASP A 100 12.76 1.05 2.26
C ASP A 100 11.28 0.71 2.07
N VAL A 101 10.44 1.74 2.24
CA VAL A 101 9.00 1.67 1.99
C VAL A 101 8.67 2.22 0.59
N PRO A 102 8.05 1.43 -0.30
CA PRO A 102 7.63 1.93 -1.60
C PRO A 102 6.26 2.62 -1.53
N LEU A 103 6.21 3.89 -1.92
CA LEU A 103 4.96 4.62 -2.15
C LEU A 103 4.65 4.66 -3.65
N LEU A 104 3.69 3.84 -4.08
CA LEU A 104 3.28 3.74 -5.48
C LEU A 104 2.21 4.79 -5.81
N LEU A 105 2.50 5.64 -6.77
CA LEU A 105 1.59 6.69 -7.22
C LEU A 105 1.28 6.52 -8.69
N SER A 106 0.04 6.76 -9.08
CA SER A 106 -0.32 6.81 -10.48
C SER A 106 -1.42 7.82 -10.79
N ALA A 107 -1.42 8.32 -12.01
CA ALA A 107 -2.47 9.18 -12.55
C ALA A 107 -2.61 9.05 -14.07
N ARG A 108 -3.71 9.59 -14.60
CA ARG A 108 -3.96 9.61 -16.06
C ARG A 108 -3.16 10.67 -16.80
N THR A 109 -2.59 11.65 -16.10
CA THR A 109 -1.75 12.70 -16.69
C THR A 109 -0.58 13.03 -15.76
N SER A 110 0.49 13.60 -16.32
CA SER A 110 1.65 14.05 -15.52
C SER A 110 1.26 15.10 -14.45
N PRO A 111 0.46 16.14 -14.75
CA PRO A 111 0.01 17.09 -13.72
C PRO A 111 -0.81 16.42 -12.61
N ALA A 112 -1.70 15.49 -12.94
CA ALA A 112 -2.48 14.78 -11.94
C ALA A 112 -1.62 13.86 -11.04
N LEU A 113 -0.49 13.36 -11.56
CA LEU A 113 0.49 12.60 -10.77
C LEU A 113 1.19 13.51 -9.76
N ALA A 114 1.58 14.71 -10.17
CA ALA A 114 2.16 15.72 -9.29
C ALA A 114 1.18 16.14 -8.18
N GLU A 115 -0.08 16.39 -8.52
CA GLU A 115 -1.11 16.67 -7.51
C GLU A 115 -1.35 15.50 -6.57
N GLN A 116 -1.30 14.25 -7.08
CA GLN A 116 -1.45 13.07 -6.26
C GLN A 116 -0.29 12.92 -5.26
N ALA A 117 0.93 13.28 -5.66
CA ALA A 117 2.07 13.35 -4.77
C ALA A 117 1.86 14.40 -3.67
N ALA A 118 1.44 15.62 -4.05
CA ALA A 118 1.14 16.70 -3.08
C ALA A 118 0.06 16.31 -2.07
N ARG A 119 -1.03 15.67 -2.53
CA ARG A 119 -2.10 15.17 -1.65
C ARG A 119 -1.60 14.07 -0.70
N THR A 120 -0.74 13.19 -1.20
CA THR A 120 -0.15 12.10 -0.38
C THR A 120 0.79 12.68 0.69
N ALA A 121 1.64 13.64 0.32
CA ALA A 121 2.51 14.34 1.26
C ALA A 121 1.71 15.11 2.32
N GLN A 122 0.65 15.83 1.91
CA GLN A 122 -0.25 16.51 2.83
C GLN A 122 -0.91 15.52 3.80
N PHE A 123 -1.42 14.40 3.29
CA PHE A 123 -2.03 13.37 4.12
C PHE A 123 -1.06 12.85 5.18
N LEU A 124 0.17 12.48 4.80
CA LEU A 124 1.19 11.98 5.73
C LEU A 124 1.66 13.03 6.74
N ARG A 125 1.61 14.33 6.39
CA ARG A 125 1.88 15.43 7.31
C ARG A 125 0.76 15.63 8.32
N SER A 126 -0.49 15.53 7.87
CA SER A 126 -1.67 15.71 8.72
C SER A 126 -1.96 14.51 9.63
N HIS A 127 -1.38 13.34 9.31
CA HIS A 127 -1.57 12.08 10.05
C HIS A 127 -0.21 11.49 10.45
N PRO A 128 0.52 12.13 11.40
CA PRO A 128 1.84 11.67 11.85
C PRO A 128 1.81 10.27 12.49
N GLU A 129 0.66 9.80 12.94
CA GLU A 129 0.43 8.46 13.48
C GLU A 129 0.32 7.36 12.42
N THR A 130 0.07 7.72 11.15
CA THR A 130 -0.06 6.72 10.07
C THR A 130 1.29 6.14 9.71
N ASP A 131 1.51 4.84 9.88
CA ASP A 131 2.72 4.15 9.41
C ASP A 131 2.89 4.30 7.88
N PRO A 132 4.04 4.82 7.40
CA PRO A 132 4.34 4.89 5.96
C PRO A 132 4.19 3.55 5.23
N ALA A 133 4.52 2.41 5.87
CA ALA A 133 4.37 1.10 5.25
C ALA A 133 2.90 0.75 5.00
N ALA A 134 2.02 1.03 5.96
CA ALA A 134 0.57 0.87 5.79
C ALA A 134 0.00 1.81 4.69
N ALA A 135 0.54 3.02 4.58
CA ALA A 135 0.19 3.94 3.50
C ALA A 135 0.65 3.39 2.13
N GLY A 136 1.87 2.88 2.02
CA GLY A 136 2.42 2.23 0.83
C GLY A 136 1.59 1.01 0.41
N TRP A 137 1.24 0.15 1.36
CA TRP A 137 0.35 -1.00 1.13
C TRP A 137 -1.02 -0.57 0.59
N SER A 138 -1.62 0.45 1.20
CA SER A 138 -2.91 0.99 0.76
C SER A 138 -2.84 1.57 -0.64
N LEU A 139 -1.77 2.31 -0.96
CA LEU A 139 -1.50 2.83 -2.30
C LEU A 139 -1.35 1.70 -3.33
N ALA A 140 -0.70 0.60 -2.97
CA ALA A 140 -0.48 -0.54 -3.86
C ALA A 140 -1.74 -1.38 -4.10
N THR A 141 -2.58 -1.56 -3.08
CA THR A 141 -3.68 -2.56 -3.11
C THR A 141 -5.07 -1.98 -3.27
N THR A 142 -5.27 -0.69 -2.97
CA THR A 142 -6.61 -0.05 -2.94
C THR A 142 -6.78 1.07 -3.96
N ARG A 143 -5.77 1.30 -4.82
CA ARG A 143 -5.80 2.33 -5.86
C ARG A 143 -5.69 1.71 -7.24
N ALA A 144 -6.38 2.30 -8.20
CA ALA A 144 -6.25 1.89 -9.59
C ALA A 144 -4.87 2.27 -10.13
N GLY A 145 -4.25 1.37 -10.90
CA GLY A 145 -3.03 1.66 -11.65
C GLY A 145 -3.36 2.45 -12.92
N HIS A 146 -2.73 3.61 -13.09
CA HIS A 146 -2.84 4.45 -14.29
C HIS A 146 -1.52 4.50 -15.07
N GLN A 147 -1.55 5.15 -16.24
CA GLN A 147 -0.44 5.15 -17.19
C GLN A 147 0.79 5.96 -16.74
N HIS A 148 0.60 7.11 -16.09
CA HIS A 148 1.70 7.86 -15.49
C HIS A 148 1.92 7.33 -14.08
N ARG A 149 3.13 6.83 -13.81
CA ARG A 149 3.48 6.18 -12.54
C ARG A 149 4.72 6.80 -11.94
N ALA A 150 4.77 6.82 -10.62
CA ALA A 150 5.96 7.09 -9.86
C ALA A 150 6.05 6.14 -8.67
N VAL A 151 7.27 5.81 -8.28
CA VAL A 151 7.58 5.11 -7.03
C VAL A 151 8.55 6.00 -6.26
N VAL A 152 8.17 6.34 -5.05
CA VAL A 152 9.06 6.97 -4.06
C VAL A 152 9.53 5.86 -3.11
N LEU A 153 10.85 5.74 -2.94
CA LEU A 153 11.49 4.75 -2.06
C LEU A 153 12.21 5.49 -0.93
N GLY A 154 12.10 4.99 0.29
CA GLY A 154 12.92 5.51 1.37
C GLY A 154 12.65 4.84 2.71
N PRO A 155 13.61 4.90 3.65
CA PRO A 155 13.54 4.15 4.88
C PRO A 155 12.70 4.84 5.96
N ASP A 156 12.43 6.13 5.78
CA ASP A 156 11.76 6.96 6.76
C ASP A 156 10.81 7.98 6.13
N ARG A 157 9.90 8.49 6.97
CA ARG A 157 8.89 9.47 6.55
C ARG A 157 9.51 10.74 5.97
N ALA A 158 10.63 11.21 6.49
CA ALA A 158 11.22 12.48 6.07
C ALA A 158 11.70 12.38 4.61
N GLY A 159 12.49 11.35 4.29
CA GLY A 159 12.95 11.10 2.92
C GLY A 159 11.78 10.86 1.95
N LEU A 160 10.75 10.13 2.39
CA LEU A 160 9.53 9.93 1.58
C LEU A 160 8.82 11.26 1.29
N LEU A 161 8.68 12.15 2.28
CA LEU A 161 8.06 13.47 2.11
C LEU A 161 8.86 14.37 1.17
N ASP A 162 10.19 14.38 1.30
CA ASP A 162 11.07 15.16 0.43
C ASP A 162 10.96 14.72 -1.04
N SER A 163 10.98 13.41 -1.28
CA SER A 163 10.78 12.83 -2.61
C SER A 163 9.37 13.06 -3.17
N LEU A 164 8.33 13.03 -2.32
CA LEU A 164 6.96 13.37 -2.73
C LEU A 164 6.82 14.83 -3.11
N ASP A 165 7.45 15.73 -2.38
CA ASP A 165 7.48 17.16 -2.72
C ASP A 165 8.25 17.38 -4.04
N ALA A 166 9.39 16.70 -4.23
CA ALA A 166 10.13 16.72 -5.50
C ALA A 166 9.26 16.22 -6.67
N LEU A 167 8.44 15.18 -6.45
CA LEU A 167 7.43 14.73 -7.41
C LEU A 167 6.37 15.79 -7.70
N ALA A 168 5.85 16.45 -6.66
CA ALA A 168 4.82 17.46 -6.78
C ALA A 168 5.26 18.70 -7.58
N ILE A 169 6.53 19.11 -7.46
CA ILE A 169 7.07 20.27 -8.20
C ILE A 169 7.81 19.91 -9.48
N GLY A 170 7.95 18.62 -9.78
CA GLY A 170 8.57 18.14 -11.02
C GLY A 170 10.09 18.09 -11.02
N THR A 171 10.76 18.08 -9.86
CA THR A 171 12.23 17.98 -9.74
C THR A 171 12.70 16.54 -9.61
N ALA A 172 13.93 16.25 -10.06
CA ALA A 172 14.54 14.95 -9.89
C ALA A 172 14.91 14.69 -8.43
N ASP A 173 14.83 13.43 -8.00
CA ASP A 173 15.27 12.97 -6.70
C ASP A 173 15.81 11.52 -6.86
N PRO A 174 16.94 11.15 -6.22
CA PRO A 174 17.50 9.79 -6.32
C PRO A 174 16.55 8.67 -5.85
N ALA A 175 15.67 8.97 -4.89
CA ALA A 175 14.68 8.04 -4.35
C ALA A 175 13.39 7.97 -5.18
N LEU A 176 13.31 8.71 -6.30
CA LEU A 176 12.13 8.85 -7.13
C LEU A 176 12.33 8.25 -8.52
N VAL A 177 11.61 7.17 -8.78
CA VAL A 177 11.50 6.55 -10.11
C VAL A 177 10.20 6.98 -10.76
N ARG A 178 10.24 7.46 -12.00
CA ARG A 178 9.04 7.86 -12.78
C ARG A 178 9.02 7.16 -14.12
N GLY A 179 7.82 6.89 -14.61
CA GLY A 179 7.64 6.33 -15.94
C GLY A 179 6.22 6.44 -16.44
N THR A 180 6.08 6.17 -17.72
CA THR A 180 4.78 6.01 -18.38
C THR A 180 4.70 4.61 -18.95
N THR A 181 3.63 3.88 -18.66
CA THR A 181 3.41 2.56 -19.23
C THR A 181 2.56 2.67 -20.49
N ALA A 182 2.96 2.01 -21.58
CA ALA A 182 2.07 1.70 -22.69
C ALA A 182 1.37 0.36 -22.41
N ASP A 183 0.21 0.14 -23.03
CA ASP A 183 -0.43 -1.17 -23.04
C ASP A 183 0.41 -2.13 -23.91
N SER A 184 1.39 -2.81 -23.32
CA SER A 184 2.11 -3.90 -23.99
C SER A 184 1.88 -5.22 -23.26
N ALA A 185 1.50 -6.24 -24.04
CA ALA A 185 1.08 -7.55 -23.56
C ALA A 185 2.24 -8.57 -23.44
N THR A 186 3.47 -8.16 -23.72
CA THR A 186 4.62 -9.05 -23.63
C THR A 186 5.18 -8.99 -22.21
N GLY A 187 5.03 -10.08 -21.46
CA GLY A 187 5.61 -10.23 -20.13
C GLY A 187 7.14 -10.05 -20.10
N PRO A 188 7.75 -9.98 -18.90
CA PRO A 188 9.18 -9.72 -18.77
C PRO A 188 10.02 -10.86 -19.36
N VAL A 189 11.21 -10.53 -19.86
CA VAL A 189 12.24 -11.51 -20.23
C VAL A 189 13.35 -11.44 -19.19
N PHE A 190 13.70 -12.56 -18.58
CA PHE A 190 14.85 -12.61 -17.68
C PHE A 190 16.13 -12.86 -18.50
N VAL A 191 17.10 -11.98 -18.34
CA VAL A 191 18.39 -12.03 -19.04
C VAL A 191 19.47 -12.41 -18.05
N PHE A 192 20.20 -13.48 -18.36
CA PHE A 192 21.20 -14.13 -17.51
C PHE A 192 22.59 -13.96 -18.11
N PRO A 193 23.28 -12.82 -17.87
CA PRO A 193 24.57 -12.56 -18.49
C PRO A 193 25.65 -13.55 -18.03
N GLY A 194 26.65 -13.76 -18.88
CA GLY A 194 27.86 -14.51 -18.52
C GLY A 194 28.79 -13.74 -17.58
N GLN A 195 30.07 -14.12 -17.60
CA GLN A 195 31.10 -13.49 -16.77
C GLN A 195 31.36 -12.03 -17.15
N GLY A 196 31.58 -11.17 -16.15
CA GLY A 196 31.91 -9.75 -16.31
C GLY A 196 31.19 -8.81 -15.35
N SER A 197 30.09 -9.26 -14.74
CA SER A 197 29.28 -8.47 -13.79
C SER A 197 29.55 -8.80 -12.32
N GLN A 198 30.46 -9.72 -12.03
CA GLN A 198 30.82 -10.10 -10.67
C GLN A 198 31.52 -8.96 -9.91
N TRP A 199 31.29 -8.90 -8.61
CA TRP A 199 32.03 -8.04 -7.68
C TRP A 199 32.06 -8.69 -6.30
N TRP A 200 33.03 -8.30 -5.47
CA TRP A 200 33.25 -8.91 -4.16
C TRP A 200 32.12 -8.62 -3.18
N GLY A 201 31.50 -9.67 -2.61
CA GLY A 201 30.34 -9.55 -1.73
C GLY A 201 29.00 -9.38 -2.46
N MET A 202 28.93 -9.72 -3.76
CA MET A 202 27.67 -9.70 -4.50
C MET A 202 26.60 -10.56 -3.81
N GLY A 203 25.42 -9.98 -3.58
CA GLY A 203 24.31 -10.68 -2.95
C GLY A 203 24.41 -10.83 -1.42
N ARG A 204 25.47 -10.34 -0.76
CA ARG A 204 25.62 -10.41 0.72
C ARG A 204 24.41 -9.85 1.46
N GLU A 205 24.02 -8.61 1.16
CA GLU A 205 22.89 -7.96 1.83
C GLU A 205 21.57 -8.68 1.55
N LEU A 206 21.39 -9.25 0.35
CA LEU A 206 20.22 -10.04 0.00
C LEU A 206 20.20 -11.40 0.70
N TYR A 207 21.36 -12.02 0.90
CA TYR A 207 21.46 -13.24 1.69
C TYR A 207 21.00 -12.98 3.13
N ASP A 208 21.31 -11.80 3.68
CA ASP A 208 20.88 -11.43 5.03
C ASP A 208 19.41 -11.03 5.13
N SER A 209 18.92 -10.23 4.19
CA SER A 209 17.58 -9.62 4.21
C SER A 209 16.47 -10.43 3.52
N SER A 210 16.79 -11.30 2.57
CA SER A 210 15.79 -12.02 1.76
C SER A 210 15.81 -13.51 2.03
N ARG A 211 14.72 -14.03 2.59
CA ARG A 211 14.58 -15.46 2.89
C ARG A 211 14.57 -16.31 1.62
N VAL A 212 13.95 -15.79 0.55
CA VAL A 212 13.87 -16.48 -0.75
C VAL A 212 15.25 -16.54 -1.41
N PHE A 213 15.98 -15.44 -1.39
CA PHE A 213 17.33 -15.38 -1.94
C PHE A 213 18.26 -16.32 -1.17
N ARG A 214 18.25 -16.23 0.16
CA ARG A 214 19.04 -17.11 1.05
C ARG A 214 18.80 -18.59 0.78
N ALA A 215 17.52 -19.02 0.80
CA ALA A 215 17.18 -20.42 0.57
C ALA A 215 17.64 -20.92 -0.81
N THR A 216 17.51 -20.08 -1.85
CA THR A 216 17.96 -20.46 -3.20
C THR A 216 19.48 -20.56 -3.30
N VAL A 217 20.22 -19.71 -2.58
CA VAL A 217 21.68 -19.79 -2.50
C VAL A 217 22.11 -21.06 -1.74
N ASP A 218 21.44 -21.39 -0.64
CA ASP A 218 21.72 -22.59 0.15
C ASP A 218 21.48 -23.86 -0.69
N ASP A 219 20.37 -23.94 -1.43
CA ASP A 219 20.09 -25.04 -2.36
C ASP A 219 21.18 -25.17 -3.45
N CYS A 220 21.66 -24.04 -3.99
CA CYS A 220 22.76 -24.04 -4.95
C CYS A 220 24.08 -24.54 -4.31
N ALA A 221 24.36 -24.13 -3.08
CA ALA A 221 25.56 -24.52 -2.35
C ALA A 221 25.58 -26.03 -2.07
N ASP A 222 24.44 -26.59 -1.64
CA ASP A 222 24.28 -28.03 -1.44
C ASP A 222 24.48 -28.82 -2.74
N ALA A 223 23.97 -28.31 -3.86
CA ALA A 223 24.13 -28.95 -5.17
C ALA A 223 25.56 -28.87 -5.71
N LEU A 224 26.27 -27.78 -5.44
CA LEU A 224 27.66 -27.56 -5.89
C LEU A 224 28.68 -28.26 -5.00
N GLY A 225 28.39 -28.47 -3.72
CA GLY A 225 29.32 -28.98 -2.71
C GLY A 225 30.15 -30.21 -3.13
N PRO A 226 29.58 -31.23 -3.81
CA PRO A 226 30.36 -32.39 -4.30
C PRO A 226 31.41 -32.08 -5.37
N TYR A 227 31.36 -30.90 -5.99
CA TYR A 227 32.17 -30.52 -7.16
C TYR A 227 33.17 -29.40 -6.88
N VAL A 228 33.10 -28.76 -5.70
CA VAL A 228 33.94 -27.62 -5.34
C VAL A 228 34.64 -27.83 -4.00
N ASP A 229 35.80 -27.20 -3.82
CA ASP A 229 36.60 -27.21 -2.60
C ASP A 229 36.48 -25.92 -1.77
N TRP A 230 35.51 -25.07 -2.11
CA TRP A 230 35.20 -23.78 -1.49
C TRP A 230 33.70 -23.68 -1.15
N SER A 231 33.34 -22.76 -0.25
CA SER A 231 31.94 -22.52 0.14
C SER A 231 31.31 -21.41 -0.72
N PRO A 232 30.25 -21.71 -1.51
CA PRO A 232 29.51 -20.68 -2.24
C PRO A 232 28.87 -19.63 -1.34
N VAL A 233 28.46 -20.03 -0.13
CA VAL A 233 27.87 -19.13 0.85
C VAL A 233 28.91 -18.15 1.39
N ASP A 234 30.09 -18.64 1.79
CA ASP A 234 31.16 -17.81 2.37
C ASP A 234 31.64 -16.81 1.31
N LEU A 235 31.80 -17.26 0.06
CA LEU A 235 32.15 -16.41 -1.07
C LEU A 235 31.13 -15.27 -1.28
N LEU A 236 29.82 -15.55 -1.25
CA LEU A 236 28.78 -14.54 -1.43
C LEU A 236 28.68 -13.58 -0.24
N ARG A 237 28.96 -14.07 0.98
CA ARG A 237 29.12 -13.22 2.17
C ARG A 237 30.37 -12.35 2.14
N GLY A 238 31.29 -12.61 1.21
CA GLY A 238 32.61 -11.98 1.18
C GLY A 238 33.45 -12.38 2.39
N GLU A 239 33.20 -13.57 2.93
CA GLU A 239 33.96 -14.21 3.99
C GLU A 239 35.08 -15.03 3.34
N GLY A 240 36.33 -14.60 3.53
CA GLY A 240 37.52 -15.19 2.91
C GLY A 240 38.68 -14.19 2.86
N ASP A 241 39.90 -14.71 2.79
CA ASP A 241 41.12 -13.89 2.89
C ASP A 241 41.61 -13.32 1.55
N ASP A 242 41.05 -13.75 0.41
CA ASP A 242 41.55 -13.40 -0.92
C ASP A 242 40.44 -13.04 -1.94
N PRO A 243 40.24 -11.74 -2.23
CA PRO A 243 39.34 -11.27 -3.27
C PRO A 243 39.71 -11.73 -4.69
N ASP A 244 40.97 -12.08 -4.94
CA ASP A 244 41.45 -12.50 -6.26
C ASP A 244 40.87 -13.86 -6.68
N VAL A 245 40.23 -14.59 -5.75
CA VAL A 245 39.49 -15.82 -6.05
C VAL A 245 38.38 -15.60 -7.08
N LEU A 246 37.83 -14.38 -7.21
CA LEU A 246 36.83 -14.04 -8.24
C LEU A 246 37.41 -13.94 -9.67
N HIS A 247 38.74 -14.01 -9.83
CA HIS A 247 39.38 -14.14 -11.14
C HIS A 247 39.46 -15.60 -11.63
N ARG A 248 39.22 -16.58 -10.75
CA ARG A 248 39.17 -18.00 -11.11
C ARG A 248 37.85 -18.35 -11.77
N ALA A 249 37.90 -18.82 -13.01
CA ALA A 249 36.71 -19.19 -13.80
C ALA A 249 35.86 -20.27 -13.11
N ASP A 250 36.50 -21.23 -12.47
CA ASP A 250 35.90 -22.34 -11.73
C ASP A 250 35.22 -21.91 -10.41
N VAL A 251 35.46 -20.66 -9.96
CA VAL A 251 34.80 -20.07 -8.78
C VAL A 251 33.72 -19.08 -9.22
N VAL A 252 34.07 -18.16 -10.13
CA VAL A 252 33.18 -17.07 -10.53
C VAL A 252 31.94 -17.56 -11.29
N GLN A 253 32.06 -18.60 -12.13
CA GLN A 253 30.93 -19.09 -12.92
C GLN A 253 29.86 -19.77 -12.04
N PRO A 254 30.18 -20.69 -11.11
CA PRO A 254 29.20 -21.24 -10.18
C PRO A 254 28.61 -20.19 -9.23
N ALA A 255 29.42 -19.22 -8.80
CA ALA A 255 28.94 -18.12 -7.95
C ALA A 255 27.91 -17.24 -8.69
N LEU A 256 28.22 -16.82 -9.92
CA LEU A 256 27.31 -16.04 -10.76
C LEU A 256 26.02 -16.81 -11.07
N PHE A 257 26.12 -18.11 -11.38
CA PHE A 257 24.94 -18.97 -11.56
C PHE A 257 24.03 -18.94 -10.33
N SER A 258 24.61 -19.17 -9.14
CA SER A 258 23.85 -19.19 -7.88
C SER A 258 23.17 -17.85 -7.60
N THR A 259 23.89 -16.74 -7.76
CA THR A 259 23.34 -15.39 -7.62
C THR A 259 22.20 -15.13 -8.61
N MET A 260 22.40 -15.47 -9.87
CA MET A 260 21.40 -15.25 -10.93
C MET A 260 20.11 -16.05 -10.70
N VAL A 261 20.22 -17.32 -10.32
CA VAL A 261 19.07 -18.16 -10.00
C VAL A 261 18.35 -17.65 -8.76
N ALA A 262 19.09 -17.21 -7.73
CA ALA A 262 18.51 -16.62 -6.52
C ALA A 262 17.79 -15.29 -6.79
N LEU A 263 18.33 -14.43 -7.66
CA LEU A 263 17.65 -13.21 -8.12
C LEU A 263 16.38 -13.54 -8.91
N ALA A 264 16.41 -14.55 -9.78
CA ALA A 264 15.23 -14.99 -10.52
C ALA A 264 14.14 -15.53 -9.58
N ALA A 265 14.52 -16.33 -8.57
CA ALA A 265 13.59 -16.81 -7.54
C ALA A 265 12.97 -15.65 -6.74
N LEU A 266 13.78 -14.64 -6.39
CA LEU A 266 13.31 -13.45 -5.71
C LEU A 266 12.28 -12.68 -6.54
N TRP A 267 12.55 -12.39 -7.81
CA TRP A 267 11.59 -11.73 -8.69
C TRP A 267 10.26 -12.49 -8.79
N ARG A 268 10.32 -13.81 -8.94
CA ARG A 268 9.13 -14.67 -9.01
C ARG A 268 8.34 -14.67 -7.70
N SER A 269 9.01 -14.60 -6.54
CA SER A 269 8.32 -14.49 -5.24
C SER A 269 7.52 -13.19 -5.09
N LEU A 270 7.86 -12.15 -5.86
CA LEU A 270 7.14 -10.88 -5.95
C LEU A 270 6.06 -10.88 -7.05
N GLY A 271 5.79 -12.04 -7.67
CA GLY A 271 4.80 -12.21 -8.73
C GLY A 271 5.29 -11.83 -10.13
N VAL A 272 6.58 -11.56 -10.31
CA VAL A 272 7.16 -11.27 -11.63
C VAL A 272 7.59 -12.58 -12.29
N GLU A 273 6.71 -13.15 -13.11
CA GLU A 273 6.98 -14.37 -13.87
C GLU A 273 7.53 -14.05 -15.28
N PRO A 274 8.66 -14.64 -15.69
CA PRO A 274 9.22 -14.42 -17.03
C PRO A 274 8.38 -15.10 -18.12
N GLY A 275 8.10 -14.36 -19.20
CA GLY A 275 7.54 -14.93 -20.44
C GLY A 275 8.58 -15.65 -21.31
N ALA A 276 9.86 -15.32 -21.12
CA ALA A 276 11.00 -15.99 -21.73
C ALA A 276 12.27 -15.77 -20.90
N VAL A 277 13.30 -16.56 -21.19
CA VAL A 277 14.65 -16.41 -20.61
C VAL A 277 15.70 -16.42 -21.73
N VAL A 278 16.78 -15.65 -21.55
CA VAL A 278 17.94 -15.61 -22.46
C VAL A 278 19.22 -15.56 -21.62
N GLY A 279 20.27 -16.26 -22.04
CA GLY A 279 21.60 -16.22 -21.42
C GLY A 279 22.70 -16.29 -22.47
#